data_AF-A0A6L8HFI7-F1
#
_entry.id   AF-A0A6L8HFI7-F1
#
_cell.length_a   1.000
_cell.length_b   1.000
_cell.length_c   1.000
_cell.angle_alpha   90.00
_cell.angle_beta   90.00
_cell.angle_gamma   90.00
#
_symmetry.space_group_name_H-M   'P 1'
#
loop_
_entity.id
_entity.type
_entity.pdbx_description
1 polymer ?
#
loop_
_entity_poly.entity_id
_entity_poly.type
_entity_poly.pdbx_seq_one_letter_code
_entity_poly.pdbx_strand_id
1 'polypeptide(L)'
;MIRFQVIAFVKWANLAFQVVRLVTTVHLLKYPVGLQETRIDEKFGLNPPMGGFLNPWQADRLRSLFGSDDLAMLQKISDADPQARKLAEEIAAMPDLTTEQRELQELQWAKDVIEDQGFESWCQMCLSFDESAGADPESHRRFRKTAEELRTWAAERGLLEHGRHGPPRGENHPDRQHHASERTFGVSPRDPE
;
A
#
# COMPACT_ATOMS: atom_id res chain seq x y z
N MET A 1 -10.47 -30.85 -24.02
CA MET A 1 -9.07 -30.39 -23.94
C MET A 1 -9.00 -29.02 -24.62
N ILE A 2 -8.77 -27.94 -23.86
CA ILE A 2 -8.64 -26.59 -24.42
C ILE A 2 -7.21 -26.45 -24.94
N ARG A 3 -7.05 -26.08 -26.22
CA ARG A 3 -5.73 -25.80 -26.82
C ARG A 3 -5.47 -24.30 -26.77
N PHE A 4 -4.28 -23.91 -26.33
CA PHE A 4 -3.84 -22.52 -26.33
C PHE A 4 -3.71 -21.98 -27.76
N GLN A 5 -4.18 -20.75 -27.99
CA GLN A 5 -4.19 -20.09 -29.29
C GLN A 5 -3.28 -18.85 -29.25
N VAL A 6 -2.02 -19.02 -29.67
CA VAL A 6 -0.98 -17.98 -29.55
C VAL A 6 -1.37 -16.67 -30.25
N ILE A 7 -1.99 -16.74 -31.42
CA ILE A 7 -2.41 -15.55 -32.19
C ILE A 7 -3.51 -14.78 -31.45
N ALA A 8 -4.47 -15.49 -30.85
CA ALA A 8 -5.54 -14.87 -30.08
C ALA A 8 -4.98 -14.21 -28.80
N PHE A 9 -4.03 -14.88 -28.14
CA PHE A 9 -3.35 -14.33 -26.97
C PHE A 9 -2.58 -13.05 -27.30
N VAL A 10 -1.80 -13.03 -28.39
CA VAL A 10 -1.04 -11.83 -28.80
C VAL A 10 -1.98 -10.67 -29.14
N LYS A 11 -3.09 -10.93 -29.85
CA LYS A 11 -4.10 -9.91 -30.14
C LYS A 11 -4.72 -9.34 -28.86
N TRP A 12 -5.08 -10.22 -27.93
CA TRP A 12 -5.61 -9.82 -26.63
C TRP A 12 -4.60 -9.00 -25.83
N ALA A 13 -3.33 -9.42 -25.77
CA ALA A 13 -2.28 -8.72 -25.05
C ALA A 13 -2.03 -7.32 -25.63
N ASN A 14 -2.00 -7.19 -26.96
CA ASN A 14 -1.86 -5.90 -27.63
C ASN A 14 -3.04 -4.96 -27.34
N LEU A 15 -4.27 -5.49 -27.37
CA LEU A 15 -5.46 -4.71 -27.01
C LEU A 15 -5.44 -4.30 -25.53
N ALA A 16 -5.06 -5.21 -24.64
CA ALA A 16 -4.93 -4.94 -23.21
C ALA A 16 -3.89 -3.82 -22.97
N PHE A 17 -2.76 -3.84 -23.68
CA PHE A 17 -1.76 -2.77 -23.59
C PHE A 17 -2.32 -1.41 -24.05
N GLN A 18 -3.08 -1.38 -25.14
CA GLN A 18 -3.74 -0.14 -25.61
C GLN A 18 -4.75 0.39 -24.59
N VAL A 19 -5.55 -0.50 -23.98
CA VAL A 19 -6.50 -0.13 -22.92
C VAL A 19 -5.77 0.42 -21.70
N VAL A 20 -4.71 -0.25 -21.24
CA VAL A 20 -3.88 0.22 -20.12
C VAL A 20 -3.33 1.61 -20.43
N ARG A 21 -2.71 1.81 -21.60
CA ARG A 21 -2.19 3.12 -22.01
C ARG A 21 -3.27 4.19 -22.00
N LEU A 22 -4.45 3.92 -22.57
CA LEU A 22 -5.57 4.86 -22.58
C LEU A 22 -6.05 5.21 -21.17
N VAL A 23 -6.26 4.22 -20.32
CA VAL A 23 -6.70 4.42 -18.93
C VAL A 23 -5.64 5.22 -18.17
N THR A 24 -4.36 4.91 -18.35
CA THR A 24 -3.26 5.68 -17.76
C THR A 24 -3.21 7.11 -18.26
N THR A 25 -3.39 7.36 -19.56
CA THR A 25 -3.50 8.73 -20.10
C THR A 25 -4.60 9.51 -19.38
N VAL A 26 -5.81 8.94 -19.27
CA VAL A 26 -6.94 9.61 -18.61
C VAL A 26 -6.64 9.86 -17.13
N HIS A 27 -6.00 8.91 -16.44
CA HIS A 27 -5.60 9.10 -15.05
C HIS A 27 -4.57 10.20 -14.88
N LEU A 28 -3.56 10.28 -15.75
CA LEU A 28 -2.54 11.33 -15.71
C LEU A 28 -3.10 12.71 -16.06
N LEU A 29 -4.08 12.77 -16.95
CA LEU A 29 -4.79 14.03 -17.25
C LEU A 29 -5.65 14.49 -16.06
N LYS A 30 -6.25 13.55 -15.32
CA LYS A 30 -7.04 13.84 -14.13
C LYS A 30 -6.17 14.16 -12.91
N TYR A 31 -5.03 13.49 -12.79
CA TYR A 31 -4.11 13.55 -11.66
C TYR A 31 -2.68 13.80 -12.17
N PRO A 32 -2.37 15.03 -12.61
CA PRO A 32 -1.07 15.37 -13.18
C PRO A 32 0.11 15.08 -12.25
N VAL A 33 -0.11 15.04 -10.93
CA VAL A 33 0.90 14.70 -9.94
C VAL A 33 1.59 13.34 -10.20
N GLY A 34 0.94 12.42 -10.90
CA GLY A 34 1.54 11.12 -11.24
C GLY A 34 2.78 11.18 -12.15
N LEU A 35 3.09 12.34 -12.74
CA LEU A 35 4.33 12.56 -13.50
C LEU A 35 5.34 13.46 -12.77
N GLN A 36 4.99 13.98 -11.59
CA GLN A 36 5.92 14.70 -10.74
C GLN A 36 6.80 13.72 -9.97
N GLU A 37 8.03 14.10 -9.69
CA GLU A 37 8.93 13.26 -8.89
C GLU A 37 8.56 13.36 -7.41
N THR A 38 8.04 12.27 -6.86
CA THR A 38 7.69 12.18 -5.44
C THR A 38 8.44 11.02 -4.79
N ARG A 39 9.43 11.31 -3.94
CA ARG A 39 10.21 10.30 -3.21
C ARG A 39 9.43 9.80 -1.99
N ILE A 40 8.22 9.27 -2.22
CA ILE A 40 7.24 8.94 -1.17
C ILE A 40 7.80 7.93 -0.18
N ASP A 41 8.52 6.90 -0.65
CA ASP A 41 9.07 5.85 0.23
C ASP A 41 10.06 6.40 1.26
N GLU A 42 10.78 7.47 0.90
CA GLU A 42 11.75 8.12 1.79
C GLU A 42 11.07 8.99 2.84
N LYS A 43 9.92 9.59 2.49
CA LYS A 43 9.17 10.48 3.39
C LYS A 43 8.19 9.72 4.30
N PHE A 44 7.57 8.66 3.78
CA PHE A 44 6.42 8.01 4.42
C PHE A 44 6.65 6.55 4.81
N GLY A 45 7.65 5.88 4.24
CA GLY A 45 7.93 4.47 4.54
C GLY A 45 6.75 3.56 4.21
N LEU A 46 6.30 2.76 5.19
CA LEU A 46 5.19 1.82 5.04
C LEU A 46 3.80 2.46 5.12
N ASN A 47 3.73 3.77 5.35
CA ASN A 47 2.46 4.50 5.48
C ASN A 47 2.32 5.62 4.44
N PRO A 48 2.38 5.32 3.12
CA PRO A 48 2.23 6.33 2.09
C PRO A 48 0.80 6.89 2.06
N PRO A 49 0.62 8.17 1.67
CA PRO A 49 -0.71 8.74 1.49
C PRO A 49 -1.46 8.03 0.37
N MET A 50 -2.75 7.80 0.58
CA MET A 50 -3.67 7.28 -0.44
C MET A 50 -3.88 8.35 -1.52
N GLY A 51 -3.27 8.22 -2.70
CA GLY A 51 -3.38 9.33 -3.66
C GLY A 51 -2.69 9.26 -5.02
N GLY A 52 -2.30 8.09 -5.54
CA GLY A 52 -1.70 8.00 -6.88
C GLY A 52 -0.31 8.62 -7.01
N PHE A 53 0.35 8.91 -5.88
CA PHE A 53 1.76 9.26 -5.85
C PHE A 53 2.61 8.08 -6.28
N LEU A 54 3.70 8.37 -6.98
CA LEU A 54 4.58 7.35 -7.52
C LEU A 54 6.00 7.62 -7.07
N ASN A 55 6.67 6.57 -6.59
CA ASN A 55 8.11 6.61 -6.45
C ASN A 55 8.77 6.72 -7.83
N PRO A 56 10.03 7.20 -7.91
CA PRO A 56 10.73 7.38 -9.18
C PRO A 56 10.68 6.14 -10.09
N TRP A 57 10.91 4.94 -9.53
CA TRP A 57 10.88 3.69 -10.29
C TRP A 57 9.47 3.32 -10.81
N GLN A 58 8.40 3.70 -10.10
CA GLN A 58 7.03 3.51 -10.57
C GLN A 58 6.70 4.50 -11.69
N ALA A 59 7.14 5.76 -11.53
CA ALA A 59 7.00 6.79 -12.55
C ALA A 59 7.75 6.39 -13.83
N ASP A 60 8.96 5.84 -13.72
CA ASP A 60 9.72 5.35 -14.89
C ASP A 60 9.01 4.22 -15.62
N ARG A 61 8.42 3.28 -14.88
CA ARG A 61 7.60 2.23 -15.46
C ARG A 61 6.37 2.80 -16.17
N LEU A 62 5.76 3.83 -15.61
CA LEU A 62 4.63 4.54 -16.23
C LEU A 62 5.05 5.24 -17.54
N ARG A 63 6.19 5.95 -17.52
CA ARG A 63 6.76 6.63 -18.69
C ARG A 63 7.02 5.67 -19.84
N SER A 64 7.43 4.44 -19.54
CA SER A 64 7.68 3.40 -20.55
C SER A 64 6.44 2.99 -21.37
N LEU A 65 5.22 3.32 -20.90
CA LEU A 65 3.97 3.04 -21.64
C LEU A 65 3.74 3.98 -22.83
N PHE A 66 4.45 5.11 -22.88
CA PHE A 66 4.22 6.19 -23.83
C PHE A 66 5.38 6.35 -24.81
N GLY A 67 5.05 6.81 -26.03
CA GLY A 67 6.07 7.35 -26.93
C GLY A 67 6.56 8.72 -26.46
N SER A 68 7.67 9.19 -27.01
CA SER A 68 8.29 10.47 -26.64
C SER A 68 7.32 11.65 -26.68
N ASP A 69 6.47 11.72 -27.71
CA ASP A 69 5.64 12.88 -27.98
C ASP A 69 4.46 12.97 -27.00
N ASP A 70 3.79 11.84 -26.75
CA ASP A 70 2.73 11.73 -25.75
C ASP A 70 3.26 12.01 -24.35
N LEU A 71 4.42 11.45 -24.01
CA LEU A 71 5.03 11.68 -22.71
C LEU A 71 5.41 13.15 -22.52
N ALA A 72 6.00 13.79 -23.53
CA ALA A 72 6.34 15.21 -23.48
C ALA A 72 5.09 16.08 -23.29
N MET A 73 3.99 15.75 -23.97
CA MET A 73 2.72 16.46 -23.78
C MET A 73 2.15 16.27 -22.38
N LEU A 74 2.10 15.05 -21.86
CA LEU A 74 1.61 14.76 -20.51
C LEU A 74 2.48 15.41 -19.44
N GLN A 75 3.81 15.39 -19.59
CA GLN A 75 4.73 16.07 -18.68
C GLN A 75 4.49 17.58 -18.70
N LYS A 76 4.32 18.19 -19.88
CA LYS A 76 4.01 19.61 -20.00
C LYS A 76 2.71 19.98 -19.28
N ILE A 77 1.68 19.13 -19.36
CA ILE A 77 0.43 19.33 -18.62
C ILE A 77 0.69 19.24 -17.11
N SER A 78 1.47 18.24 -16.69
CA SER A 78 1.83 18.06 -15.28
C SER A 78 2.61 19.26 -14.71
N ASP A 79 3.60 19.77 -15.44
CA ASP A 79 4.43 20.91 -15.02
C ASP A 79 3.67 22.24 -15.06
N ALA A 80 2.60 22.33 -15.86
CA ALA A 80 1.73 23.50 -15.89
C ALA A 80 0.68 23.48 -14.77
N ASP A 81 0.46 22.34 -14.12
CA ASP A 81 -0.52 22.22 -13.04
C ASP A 81 0.04 22.74 -11.71
N PRO A 82 -0.50 23.83 -11.15
CA PRO A 82 0.04 24.44 -9.93
C PRO A 82 -0.21 23.57 -8.69
N GLN A 83 -1.26 22.75 -8.66
CA GLN A 83 -1.56 21.88 -7.51
C GLN A 83 -0.59 20.70 -7.47
N ALA A 84 -0.36 20.05 -8.61
CA ALA A 84 0.59 18.96 -8.75
C ALA A 84 2.01 19.38 -8.35
N ARG A 85 2.46 20.53 -8.87
CA ARG A 85 3.78 21.09 -8.53
C ARG A 85 3.91 21.43 -7.06
N LYS A 86 2.95 22.19 -6.52
CA LYS A 86 2.97 22.58 -5.10
C LYS A 86 3.03 21.35 -4.19
N LEU A 87 2.24 20.32 -4.49
CA LEU A 87 2.21 19.09 -3.72
C LEU A 87 3.53 18.31 -3.81
N ALA A 88 4.15 18.24 -4.99
CA ALA A 88 5.47 17.64 -5.14
C ALA A 88 6.55 18.41 -4.36
N GLU A 89 6.51 19.75 -4.40
CA GLU A 89 7.40 20.63 -3.64
C GLU A 89 7.20 20.45 -2.13
N GLU A 90 5.95 20.36 -1.65
CA GLU A 90 5.62 20.10 -0.25
C GLU A 90 6.19 18.75 0.23
N ILE A 91 6.03 17.68 -0.56
CA ILE A 91 6.57 16.36 -0.25
C ILE A 91 8.10 16.39 -0.25
N ALA A 92 8.72 17.04 -1.24
CA ALA A 92 10.18 17.15 -1.33
C ALA A 92 10.77 17.88 -0.11
N ALA A 93 10.07 18.88 0.41
CA ALA A 93 10.47 19.66 1.58
C ALA A 93 10.31 18.92 2.92
N MET A 94 9.58 17.80 2.96
CA MET A 94 9.47 16.99 4.18
C MET A 94 10.83 16.38 4.54
N PRO A 95 11.16 16.23 5.82
CA PRO A 95 12.33 15.46 6.22
C PRO A 95 12.16 14.00 5.81
N ASP A 96 13.28 13.34 5.51
CA ASP A 96 13.28 11.89 5.30
C ASP A 96 12.98 11.17 6.61
N LEU A 97 12.36 10.00 6.50
CA LEU A 97 12.06 9.12 7.61
C LEU A 97 13.36 8.61 8.24
N THR A 98 13.52 8.79 9.54
CA THR A 98 14.69 8.22 10.24
C THR A 98 14.59 6.71 10.33
N THR A 99 15.71 6.04 10.58
CA THR A 99 15.76 4.59 10.79
C THR A 99 14.82 4.17 11.92
N GLU A 100 14.80 4.90 13.03
CA GLU A 100 13.96 4.61 14.20
C GLU A 100 12.47 4.75 13.88
N GLN A 101 12.10 5.75 13.07
CA GLN A 101 10.72 5.92 12.62
C GLN A 101 10.28 4.79 11.69
N ARG A 102 11.18 4.33 10.81
CA ARG A 102 10.92 3.18 9.93
C ARG A 102 10.74 1.88 10.73
N GLU A 103 11.64 1.61 11.68
CA GLU A 103 11.55 0.45 12.57
C GLU A 103 10.26 0.47 13.40
N LEU A 104 9.82 1.65 13.84
CA LEU A 104 8.54 1.78 14.54
C LEU A 104 7.33 1.46 13.64
N GLN A 105 7.35 1.88 12.37
CA GLN A 105 6.30 1.53 11.41
C GLN A 105 6.27 0.02 11.14
N GLU A 106 7.44 -0.60 10.96
CA GLU A 106 7.57 -2.06 10.76
C GLU A 106 7.02 -2.84 11.97
N LEU A 107 7.36 -2.40 13.19
CA LEU A 107 6.85 -3.01 14.41
C LEU A 107 5.33 -2.85 14.54
N GLN A 108 4.79 -1.67 14.20
CA GLN A 108 3.35 -1.43 14.26
C GLN A 108 2.61 -2.28 13.24
N TRP A 109 3.11 -2.34 12.00
CA TRP A 109 2.54 -3.19 10.95
C TRP A 109 2.54 -4.66 11.37
N ALA A 110 3.64 -5.16 11.96
CA ALA A 110 3.72 -6.52 12.46
C ALA A 110 2.67 -6.77 13.56
N LYS A 111 2.49 -5.85 14.50
CA LYS A 111 1.43 -5.94 15.51
C LYS A 111 0.05 -5.99 14.87
N ASP A 112 -0.26 -5.12 13.93
CA ASP A 112 -1.57 -5.08 13.26
C ASP A 112 -1.88 -6.41 12.56
N VAL A 113 -0.90 -7.01 11.88
CA VAL A 113 -1.04 -8.34 11.26
C VAL A 113 -1.24 -9.43 12.31
N ILE A 114 -0.49 -9.40 13.42
CA ILE A 114 -0.64 -10.38 14.51
C ILE A 114 -2.00 -10.25 15.19
N GLU A 115 -2.51 -9.04 15.38
CA GLU A 115 -3.86 -8.84 15.91
C GLU A 115 -4.93 -9.37 14.97
N ASP A 116 -4.72 -9.33 13.66
CA ASP A 116 -5.66 -9.82 12.65
C ASP A 116 -5.61 -11.35 12.50
N GLN A 117 -4.40 -11.92 12.41
CA GLN A 117 -4.17 -13.29 11.93
C GLN A 117 -3.49 -14.20 12.94
N GLY A 118 -2.84 -13.65 13.97
CA GLY A 118 -2.05 -14.38 14.95
C GLY A 118 -0.54 -14.39 14.65
N PHE A 119 0.25 -14.64 15.70
CA PHE A 119 1.72 -14.59 15.65
C PHE A 119 2.32 -15.65 14.72
N GLU A 120 1.79 -16.88 14.76
CA GLU A 120 2.29 -17.96 13.92
C GLU A 120 2.12 -17.67 12.43
N SER A 121 0.98 -17.10 12.03
CA SER A 121 0.72 -16.69 10.65
C SER A 121 1.65 -15.56 10.20
N TRP A 122 1.89 -14.56 11.07
CA TRP A 122 2.87 -13.51 10.80
C TRP A 122 4.29 -14.08 10.60
N CYS A 123 4.73 -15.00 11.46
CA CYS A 123 6.03 -15.67 11.32
C CYS A 123 6.15 -16.43 10.00
N GLN A 124 5.14 -17.21 9.62
CA GLN A 124 5.14 -17.95 8.34
C GLN A 124 5.22 -17.01 7.15
N MET A 125 4.46 -15.91 7.19
CA MET A 125 4.51 -14.88 6.16
C MET A 125 5.93 -14.29 6.04
N CYS A 126 6.54 -13.88 7.15
CA CYS A 126 7.88 -13.30 7.14
C CYS A 126 8.96 -14.28 6.64
N LEU A 127 8.92 -15.54 7.07
CA LEU A 127 9.88 -16.57 6.62
C LEU A 127 9.76 -16.84 5.11
N SER A 128 8.54 -16.83 4.56
CA SER A 128 8.35 -17.01 3.12
C SER A 128 8.97 -15.87 2.30
N PHE A 129 8.95 -14.65 2.82
CA PHE A 129 9.61 -13.50 2.20
C PHE A 129 11.13 -13.59 2.30
N ASP A 130 11.65 -13.99 3.46
CA ASP A 130 13.09 -14.13 3.75
C ASP A 130 13.76 -15.14 2.79
N GLU A 131 13.14 -16.30 2.61
CA GLU A 131 13.60 -17.34 1.67
C GLU A 131 13.56 -16.87 0.20
N SER A 132 12.55 -16.07 -0.17
CA SER A 132 12.39 -15.58 -1.53
C SER A 132 13.32 -14.42 -1.90
N ALA A 133 13.72 -13.62 -0.91
CA ALA A 133 14.52 -12.41 -1.10
C ALA A 133 16.04 -12.66 -0.96
N GLY A 134 16.44 -13.81 -0.43
CA GLY A 134 17.85 -14.14 -0.19
C GLY A 134 18.48 -13.19 0.83
N ALA A 135 17.80 -12.95 1.95
CA ALA A 135 18.22 -11.89 2.87
C ALA A 135 19.58 -12.18 3.53
N ASP A 136 20.27 -11.10 3.87
CA ASP A 136 21.58 -11.15 4.48
C ASP A 136 21.54 -11.53 5.97
N PRO A 137 22.67 -11.91 6.59
CA PRO A 137 22.74 -12.31 8.00
C PRO A 137 22.35 -11.22 9.01
N GLU A 138 22.41 -9.94 8.65
CA GLU A 138 21.99 -8.83 9.50
C GLU A 138 20.46 -8.72 9.52
N SER A 139 19.82 -8.80 8.36
CA SER A 139 18.37 -8.84 8.23
C SER A 139 17.74 -9.98 9.05
N HIS A 140 18.33 -11.19 8.97
CA HIS A 140 17.90 -12.34 9.79
C HIS A 140 18.05 -12.09 11.30
N ARG A 141 19.11 -11.40 11.71
CA ARG A 141 19.32 -11.08 13.14
C ARG A 141 18.30 -10.07 13.65
N ARG A 142 17.99 -9.05 12.85
CA ARG A 142 16.95 -8.07 13.18
C ARG A 142 15.59 -8.74 13.30
N PHE A 143 15.21 -9.56 12.31
CA PHE A 143 13.95 -10.31 12.35
C PHE A 143 13.82 -11.17 13.60
N ARG A 144 14.85 -11.96 13.96
CA ARG A 144 14.79 -12.81 15.16
C ARG A 144 14.57 -12.01 16.44
N LYS A 145 15.29 -10.89 16.60
CA LYS A 145 15.13 -10.01 17.75
C LYS A 145 13.69 -9.48 17.83
N THR A 146 13.17 -8.95 16.72
CA THR A 146 11.79 -8.44 16.65
C THR A 146 10.75 -9.54 16.89
N ALA A 147 10.97 -10.75 16.39
CA ALA A 147 10.08 -11.89 16.58
C ALA A 147 10.00 -12.32 18.06
N GLU A 148 11.10 -12.28 18.81
CA GLU A 148 11.12 -12.57 20.24
C GLU A 148 10.30 -11.55 21.05
N GLU A 149 10.48 -10.26 20.74
CA GLU A 149 9.71 -9.16 21.34
C GLU A 149 8.21 -9.30 21.04
N LEU A 150 7.86 -9.53 19.77
CA LEU A 150 6.46 -9.69 19.34
C LEU A 150 5.82 -10.97 19.86
N ARG A 151 6.58 -12.05 20.05
CA ARG A 151 6.06 -13.29 20.64
C ARG A 151 5.60 -13.08 22.07
N THR A 152 6.41 -12.37 22.86
CA THR A 152 6.08 -12.05 24.26
C THR A 152 4.83 -11.20 24.32
N TRP A 153 4.80 -10.13 23.52
CA TRP A 153 3.64 -9.24 23.40
C TRP A 153 2.36 -9.97 22.92
N ALA A 154 2.48 -10.89 21.97
CA ALA A 154 1.36 -11.69 21.47
C ALA A 154 0.86 -12.70 22.53
N ALA A 155 1.77 -13.33 23.29
CA ALA A 155 1.42 -14.26 24.35
C ALA A 155 0.63 -13.59 25.47
N GLU A 156 1.04 -12.40 25.91
CA GLU A 156 0.33 -11.59 26.91
C GLU A 156 -1.10 -11.23 26.48
N ARG A 157 -1.36 -11.19 25.17
CA ARG A 157 -2.66 -10.87 24.57
C ARG A 157 -3.44 -12.09 24.09
N GLY A 158 -2.90 -13.30 24.22
CA GLY A 158 -3.52 -14.52 23.72
C GLY A 158 -3.59 -14.63 22.19
N LEU A 159 -2.68 -13.96 21.47
CA LEU A 159 -2.66 -13.85 20.00
C LEU A 159 -1.63 -14.77 19.33
N LEU A 160 -1.18 -15.85 20.01
CA LEU A 160 -0.16 -16.75 19.45
C LEU A 160 -0.65 -17.47 18.19
N GLU A 161 -1.84 -18.09 18.27
CA GLU A 161 -2.38 -18.94 17.19
C GLU A 161 -3.54 -18.27 16.42
N HIS A 162 -4.26 -17.32 17.02
CA HIS A 162 -5.49 -16.76 16.47
C HIS A 162 -5.58 -15.26 16.71
N GLY A 163 -5.77 -14.49 15.64
CA GLY A 163 -6.11 -13.06 15.72
C GLY A 163 -7.58 -12.81 16.06
N ARG A 164 -8.02 -11.54 16.05
CA ARG A 164 -9.40 -11.10 16.34
C ARG A 164 -10.45 -11.78 15.46
N HIS A 165 -10.04 -12.35 14.32
CA HIS A 165 -10.89 -13.10 13.40
C HIS A 165 -10.66 -14.63 13.41
N GLY A 166 -10.05 -15.17 14.47
CA GLY A 166 -10.03 -16.61 14.71
C GLY A 166 -11.44 -17.23 14.68
N PRO A 167 -11.58 -18.51 14.31
CA PRO A 167 -12.90 -19.14 14.16
C PRO A 167 -13.68 -19.01 15.47
N PRO A 168 -15.02 -18.94 15.42
CA PRO A 168 -15.81 -18.77 16.62
C PRO A 168 -15.46 -19.92 17.56
N ARG A 169 -14.82 -19.62 18.68
CA ARG A 169 -14.74 -20.56 19.79
C ARG A 169 -16.18 -20.78 20.20
N GLY A 170 -16.74 -21.89 19.75
CA GLY A 170 -17.93 -22.45 20.35
C GLY A 170 -17.62 -22.58 21.84
N GLU A 171 -18.39 -21.85 22.64
CA GLU A 171 -18.67 -22.00 24.07
C GLU A 171 -18.66 -20.64 24.80
N ASN A 172 -19.90 -20.12 24.94
CA ASN A 172 -20.45 -19.49 26.13
C ASN A 172 -19.56 -18.53 26.94
N HIS A 173 -19.81 -17.22 26.78
CA HIS A 173 -19.86 -16.35 27.95
C HIS A 173 -20.98 -15.31 27.81
N PRO A 174 -21.96 -15.28 28.74
CA PRO A 174 -23.04 -14.31 28.73
C PRO A 174 -22.52 -13.05 29.41
N ASP A 175 -22.10 -12.06 28.65
CA ASP A 175 -22.16 -10.65 29.06
C ASP A 175 -21.46 -9.80 28.01
N ARG A 176 -22.29 -9.21 27.15
CA ARG A 176 -22.05 -7.88 26.58
C ARG A 176 -23.36 -7.41 25.97
N GLN A 177 -24.19 -6.84 26.84
CA GLN A 177 -25.29 -5.99 26.41
C GLN A 177 -24.73 -4.84 25.59
N HIS A 178 -25.25 -4.69 24.38
CA HIS A 178 -24.98 -3.57 23.50
C HIS A 178 -25.52 -2.28 24.12
N HIS A 179 -24.63 -1.38 24.55
CA HIS A 179 -24.94 0.04 24.57
C HIS A 179 -24.62 0.62 23.18
N ALA A 180 -25.63 0.62 22.31
CA ALA A 180 -25.64 1.43 21.10
C ALA A 180 -25.90 2.89 21.49
N SER A 181 -24.91 3.76 21.29
CA SER A 181 -25.11 5.20 21.23
C SER A 181 -25.08 5.59 19.75
N GLU A 182 -26.26 5.79 19.19
CA GLU A 182 -26.46 6.37 17.87
C GLU A 182 -25.88 7.80 17.86
N ARG A 183 -24.91 8.05 16.96
CA ARG A 183 -24.65 9.41 16.46
C ARG A 183 -24.90 9.39 14.96
N THR A 184 -26.12 9.74 14.62
CA THR A 184 -26.55 10.15 13.28
C THR A 184 -25.72 11.36 12.83
N PHE A 185 -24.93 11.21 11.77
CA PHE A 185 -24.39 12.33 11.02
C PHE A 185 -25.51 12.95 10.19
N GLY A 186 -25.92 14.16 10.57
CA GLY A 186 -26.91 14.96 9.86
C GLY A 186 -26.40 15.35 8.47
N VAL A 187 -27.18 14.99 7.47
CA VAL A 187 -27.06 15.50 6.10
C VAL A 187 -27.68 16.89 6.09
N SER A 188 -26.89 17.91 5.76
CA SER A 188 -27.39 19.27 5.54
C SER A 188 -28.15 19.35 4.20
N PRO A 189 -29.35 19.95 4.15
CA PRO A 189 -30.05 20.19 2.89
C PRO A 189 -29.30 21.24 2.05
N ARG A 190 -29.33 21.06 0.73
CA ARG A 190 -28.94 22.09 -0.25
C ARG A 190 -30.05 23.14 -0.32
N ASP A 191 -29.70 24.42 -0.17
CA ASP A 191 -30.58 25.52 -0.53
C ASP A 191 -30.52 25.78 -2.06
N PRO A 192 -31.63 26.20 -2.67
CA PRO A 192 -31.69 26.55 -4.08
C PRO A 192 -31.50 28.06 -4.30
N GLU A 193 -30.65 28.43 -5.25
CA GLU A 193 -30.77 29.65 -6.07
C GLU A 193 -30.52 29.29 -7.53
#